data_AF-A0A7Y5F197-F1
#
_entry.id   AF-A0A7Y5F197-F1
#
_cell.length_a   1.000
_cell.length_b   1.000
_cell.length_c   1.000
_cell.angle_alpha   90.00
_cell.angle_beta   90.00
_cell.angle_gamma   90.00
#
_symmetry.space_group_name_H-M   'P 1'
#
loop_
_entity.id
_entity.type
_entity.pdbx_description
1 polymer ?
#
loop_
_entity_poly.entity_id
_entity_poly.type
_entity_poly.pdbx_seq_one_letter_code
_entity_poly.pdbx_strand_id
1 'polypeptide(L)'
;MFPTHEGFTIPAQVNYVGKGTNLYALGYQPHGSANVIRKYLGTTWLWEKVRVQGGAYGGFAGWDRLSGVWSYGSYRDPNLLATIDNYDGTSAFLRNLNLSDDELTKAIIGTISDLDGYQLPDAKGYSAFVRHLTGITDENRQQLRDEVLGTTQTHFRAFADVLDELNRHGQVVVLGSAEKIGKANEEKGGNWLEIKKVL
;
A
#
# COMPACT_ATOMS: atom_id res chain seq x y z
N MET A 1 15.45 -10.94 -13.07
CA MET A 1 14.44 -10.25 -13.90
C MET A 1 13.16 -10.28 -13.09
N PHE A 2 12.64 -9.13 -12.68
CA PHE A 2 11.32 -9.09 -12.05
C PHE A 2 10.28 -9.62 -13.05
N PRO A 3 9.29 -10.42 -12.64
CA PRO A 3 8.21 -10.84 -13.54
C PRO A 3 7.58 -9.66 -14.28
N THR A 4 7.13 -9.93 -15.50
CA THR A 4 6.28 -9.06 -16.31
C THR A 4 5.05 -8.63 -15.51
N HIS A 5 4.53 -7.42 -15.75
CA HIS A 5 3.23 -7.06 -15.18
C HIS A 5 2.16 -8.02 -15.72
N GLU A 6 1.15 -8.38 -14.94
CA GLU A 6 0.22 -9.45 -15.29
C GLU A 6 -1.22 -8.96 -15.33
N GLY A 7 -1.97 -9.39 -16.36
CA GLY A 7 -3.39 -9.10 -16.53
C GLY A 7 -4.20 -10.40 -16.58
N PHE A 8 -4.84 -10.74 -15.47
CA PHE A 8 -5.73 -11.88 -15.36
C PHE A 8 -7.16 -11.49 -15.81
N THR A 9 -7.66 -12.10 -16.88
CA THR A 9 -8.98 -11.76 -17.43
C THR A 9 -10.07 -12.66 -16.87
N ILE A 10 -11.17 -12.04 -16.43
CA ILE A 10 -12.40 -12.70 -15.98
C ILE A 10 -13.63 -12.02 -16.60
N PRO A 11 -14.78 -12.71 -16.70
CA PRO A 11 -16.04 -12.10 -17.14
C PRO A 11 -16.61 -11.22 -16.01
N ALA A 12 -16.07 -10.01 -15.85
CA ALA A 12 -16.47 -9.03 -14.84
C ALA A 12 -16.60 -7.62 -15.43
N GLN A 13 -17.39 -6.77 -14.75
CA GLN A 13 -17.52 -5.34 -15.08
C GLN A 13 -16.61 -4.44 -14.22
N VAL A 14 -15.87 -5.03 -13.29
CA VAL A 14 -14.98 -4.34 -12.35
C VAL A 14 -13.62 -5.04 -12.32
N ASN A 15 -12.62 -4.31 -11.83
CA ASN A 15 -11.24 -4.73 -11.71
C ASN A 15 -10.80 -4.79 -10.25
N TYR A 16 -9.68 -5.47 -10.04
CA TYR A 16 -8.91 -5.51 -8.80
C TYR A 16 -7.47 -5.19 -9.20
N VAL A 17 -7.03 -3.98 -8.86
CA VAL A 17 -5.78 -3.41 -9.38
C VAL A 17 -4.75 -3.39 -8.26
N GLY A 18 -3.71 -4.22 -8.40
CA GLY A 18 -2.58 -4.28 -7.48
C GLY A 18 -1.33 -3.62 -8.06
N LYS A 19 -0.60 -2.88 -7.23
CA LYS A 19 0.77 -2.42 -7.53
C LYS A 19 1.66 -2.58 -6.31
N GLY A 20 2.87 -3.11 -6.43
CA GLY A 20 3.73 -3.26 -5.26
C GLY A 20 5.15 -3.73 -5.58
N THR A 21 6.01 -3.64 -4.57
CA THR A 21 7.40 -4.13 -4.63
C THR A 21 7.98 -4.31 -3.23
N ASN A 22 9.15 -4.93 -3.16
CA ASN A 22 9.93 -5.02 -1.92
C ASN A 22 10.76 -3.75 -1.73
N LEU A 23 10.38 -2.90 -0.77
CA LEU A 23 11.08 -1.64 -0.47
C LEU A 23 12.51 -1.87 0.04
N TYR A 24 12.78 -2.98 0.74
CA TYR A 24 14.13 -3.27 1.23
C TYR A 24 15.08 -3.61 0.09
N ALA A 25 14.59 -4.28 -0.95
CA ALA A 25 15.36 -4.51 -2.18
C ALA A 25 15.69 -3.20 -2.92
N LEU A 26 14.94 -2.12 -2.64
CA LEU A 26 15.19 -0.77 -3.14
C LEU A 26 16.01 0.08 -2.16
N GLY A 27 16.53 -0.51 -1.08
CA GLY A 27 17.41 0.16 -0.12
C GLY A 27 16.70 0.87 1.03
N TYR A 28 15.36 0.82 1.10
CA TYR A 28 14.62 1.40 2.22
C TYR A 28 14.97 0.69 3.52
N GLN A 29 15.33 1.46 4.55
CA GLN A 29 15.49 0.96 5.90
C GLN A 29 14.18 1.15 6.68
N PRO A 30 13.62 0.08 7.26
CA PRO A 30 12.32 0.16 7.90
C PRO A 30 12.31 1.11 9.09
N HIS A 31 11.27 1.94 9.15
CA HIS A 31 11.00 2.84 10.27
C HIS A 31 9.48 2.85 10.57
N GLY A 32 9.11 2.95 11.85
CA GLY A 32 7.72 2.90 12.30
C GLY A 32 6.81 3.95 11.69
N SER A 33 7.36 5.08 11.23
CA SER A 33 6.60 6.12 10.53
C SER A 33 5.90 5.61 9.26
N ALA A 34 6.40 4.57 8.60
CA ALA A 34 5.75 3.98 7.44
C ALA A 34 4.36 3.40 7.79
N ASN A 35 4.13 2.93 9.02
CA ASN A 35 2.80 2.51 9.48
C ASN A 35 1.82 3.69 9.54
N VAL A 36 2.29 4.83 10.07
CA VAL A 36 1.51 6.06 10.20
C VAL A 36 1.16 6.61 8.83
N ILE A 37 2.14 6.68 7.93
CA ILE A 37 1.97 7.14 6.56
C ILE A 37 0.99 6.22 5.80
N ARG A 38 1.17 4.90 5.88
CA ARG A 38 0.27 3.91 5.27
C ARG A 38 -1.17 4.05 5.77
N LYS A 39 -1.36 4.23 7.08
CA LYS A 39 -2.70 4.45 7.66
C LYS A 39 -3.32 5.75 7.13
N TYR A 40 -2.55 6.85 7.15
CA TYR A 40 -3.00 8.16 6.67
C TYR A 40 -3.41 8.12 5.20
N LEU A 41 -2.61 7.50 4.33
CA LEU A 41 -2.92 7.33 2.91
C LEU A 41 -4.23 6.58 2.68
N GLY A 42 -4.49 5.53 3.48
CA GLY A 42 -5.71 4.74 3.40
C GLY A 42 -6.98 5.52 3.78
N THR A 43 -6.88 6.47 4.71
CA THR A 43 -8.03 7.27 5.17
C THR A 43 -8.19 8.61 4.45
N THR A 44 -7.19 9.01 3.65
CA THR A 44 -7.18 10.29 2.92
C THR A 44 -7.05 10.03 1.41
N TRP A 45 -5.84 10.02 0.88
CA TRP A 45 -5.54 9.96 -0.55
C TRP A 45 -6.24 8.82 -1.28
N LEU A 46 -6.07 7.58 -0.84
CA LEU A 46 -6.63 6.41 -1.52
C LEU A 46 -8.14 6.34 -1.36
N TRP A 47 -8.66 6.73 -0.19
CA TRP A 47 -10.10 6.84 0.02
C TRP A 47 -10.73 7.87 -0.91
N GLU A 48 -10.15 9.06 -1.00
CA GLU A 48 -10.67 10.14 -1.81
C GLU A 48 -10.52 9.84 -3.31
N LYS A 49 -9.32 9.48 -3.77
CA LYS A 49 -9.02 9.31 -5.20
C LYS A 49 -9.58 8.03 -5.78
N VAL A 50 -9.37 6.90 -5.13
CA VAL A 50 -9.75 5.59 -5.69
C VAL A 50 -11.23 5.30 -5.45
N ARG A 51 -11.74 5.60 -4.24
CA ARG A 51 -13.13 5.32 -3.88
C ARG A 51 -14.09 6.47 -4.18
N VAL A 52 -13.89 7.66 -3.59
CA VAL A 52 -14.88 8.75 -3.69
C VAL A 52 -14.95 9.32 -5.12
N GLN A 53 -13.79 9.66 -5.70
CA GLN A 53 -13.70 10.24 -7.04
C GLN A 53 -13.68 9.15 -8.12
N GLY A 54 -12.95 8.04 -7.90
CA GLY A 54 -12.80 6.95 -8.86
C GLY A 54 -14.00 5.98 -8.92
N GLY A 55 -14.84 5.92 -7.89
CA GLY A 55 -16.01 5.06 -7.85
C GLY A 55 -15.74 3.59 -7.52
N ALA A 56 -14.51 3.23 -7.13
CA ALA A 56 -14.21 1.89 -6.63
C ALA A 56 -14.89 1.64 -5.28
N TYR A 57 -15.18 0.38 -4.94
CA TYR A 57 -15.68 0.07 -3.60
C TYR A 57 -14.61 0.30 -2.51
N GLY A 58 -13.33 0.11 -2.82
CA GLY A 58 -12.25 0.38 -1.88
C GLY A 58 -10.91 0.59 -2.55
N GLY A 59 -10.06 1.37 -1.90
CA GLY A 59 -8.65 1.56 -2.23
C GLY A 59 -7.83 1.55 -0.94
N PHE A 60 -6.70 0.86 -0.94
CA PHE A 60 -5.87 0.69 0.26
C PHE A 60 -4.40 0.50 -0.09
N ALA A 61 -3.55 0.77 0.89
CA ALA A 61 -2.16 0.37 0.89
C ALA A 61 -1.91 -0.67 1.99
N GLY A 62 -0.95 -1.55 1.75
CA GLY A 62 -0.42 -2.52 2.69
C GLY A 62 1.09 -2.38 2.78
N TRP A 63 1.63 -2.66 3.97
CA TRP A 63 3.06 -2.80 4.16
C TRP A 63 3.30 -3.97 5.09
N ASP A 64 4.08 -4.93 4.62
CA ASP A 64 4.58 -6.03 5.42
C ASP A 64 6.03 -5.72 5.81
N ARG A 65 6.24 -5.42 7.10
CA ARG A 65 7.54 -5.08 7.67
C ARG A 65 8.51 -6.28 7.68
N LEU A 66 8.04 -7.52 7.68
CA LEU A 66 8.94 -8.68 7.67
C LEU A 66 9.52 -8.91 6.27
N SER A 67 8.67 -8.86 5.23
CA SER A 67 9.12 -9.07 3.86
C SER A 67 9.65 -7.79 3.18
N GLY A 68 9.27 -6.62 3.68
CA GLY A 68 9.55 -5.32 3.06
C GLY A 68 8.58 -4.96 1.94
N VAL A 69 7.57 -5.79 1.67
CA VAL A 69 6.63 -5.59 0.57
C VAL A 69 5.68 -4.45 0.90
N TRP A 70 5.69 -3.41 0.07
CA TRP A 70 4.63 -2.42 -0.01
C TRP A 70 3.71 -2.74 -1.17
N SER A 71 2.41 -2.64 -0.95
CA SER A 71 1.38 -2.90 -1.95
C SER A 71 0.27 -1.86 -1.91
N TYR A 72 -0.29 -1.58 -3.07
CA TYR A 72 -1.55 -0.90 -3.28
C TYR A 72 -2.55 -1.92 -3.80
N GLY A 73 -3.82 -1.72 -3.45
CA GLY A 73 -4.92 -2.54 -3.93
C GLY A 73 -6.21 -1.74 -4.05
N SER A 74 -6.96 -2.02 -5.11
CA SER A 74 -8.34 -1.57 -5.27
C SER A 74 -9.29 -2.75 -5.35
N TYR A 75 -10.52 -2.54 -4.91
CA TYR A 75 -11.54 -3.58 -4.83
C TYR A 75 -12.81 -3.12 -5.53
N ARG A 76 -13.29 -3.94 -6.49
CA ARG A 76 -14.44 -3.65 -7.36
C ARG A 76 -14.32 -2.26 -8.01
N ASP A 77 -13.22 -2.06 -8.70
CA ASP A 77 -12.81 -0.80 -9.30
C ASP A 77 -13.27 -0.71 -10.76
N PRO A 78 -14.05 0.30 -11.17
CA PRO A 78 -14.41 0.47 -12.59
C PRO A 78 -13.23 0.89 -13.48
N ASN A 79 -12.11 1.30 -12.87
CA ASN A 79 -10.92 1.81 -13.54
C ASN A 79 -9.76 0.83 -13.50
N LEU A 80 -8.70 1.14 -14.26
CA LEU A 80 -7.43 0.40 -14.28
C LEU A 80 -6.27 1.39 -14.28
N LEU A 81 -5.99 2.05 -15.41
CA LEU A 81 -4.84 2.95 -15.53
C LEU A 81 -4.96 4.18 -14.62
N ALA A 82 -6.14 4.80 -14.55
CA ALA A 82 -6.37 5.92 -13.63
C ALA A 82 -6.13 5.54 -12.15
N THR A 83 -6.36 4.29 -11.77
CA THR A 83 -6.06 3.80 -10.42
C THR A 83 -4.55 3.65 -10.21
N ILE A 84 -3.82 3.14 -11.20
CA ILE A 84 -2.35 3.12 -11.19
C ILE A 84 -1.78 4.54 -11.10
N ASP A 85 -2.32 5.49 -11.86
CA ASP A 85 -1.87 6.88 -11.82
C ASP A 85 -2.10 7.51 -10.43
N ASN A 86 -3.20 7.15 -9.75
CA ASN A 86 -3.44 7.57 -8.35
C ASN A 86 -2.46 6.93 -7.37
N TYR A 87 -2.06 5.66 -7.58
CA TYR A 87 -1.01 5.04 -6.79
C TYR A 87 0.31 5.79 -6.98
N ASP A 88 0.66 6.10 -8.22
CA ASP A 88 1.91 6.76 -8.56
C ASP A 88 1.95 8.20 -8.05
N GLY A 89 0.81 8.90 -8.10
CA GLY A 89 0.62 10.23 -7.53
C GLY A 89 0.76 10.30 -6.01
N THR A 90 0.83 9.17 -5.31
CA THR A 90 1.02 9.15 -3.85
C THR A 90 2.32 9.82 -3.43
N SER A 91 3.41 9.65 -4.19
CA SER A 91 4.69 10.28 -3.86
C SER A 91 4.60 11.80 -3.92
N ALA A 92 4.00 12.33 -4.99
CA ALA A 92 3.75 13.76 -5.15
C ALA A 92 2.82 14.32 -4.06
N PHE A 93 1.78 13.57 -3.68
CA PHE A 93 0.90 13.93 -2.57
C PHE A 93 1.68 14.07 -1.26
N LEU A 94 2.47 13.06 -0.88
CA LEU A 94 3.26 13.09 0.36
C LEU A 94 4.32 14.21 0.36
N ARG A 95 4.97 14.45 -0.78
CA ARG A 95 6.00 15.48 -0.92
C ARG A 95 5.45 16.89 -0.66
N ASN A 96 4.24 17.16 -1.16
CA ASN A 96 3.58 18.46 -1.04
C ASN A 96 2.65 18.57 0.18
N LEU A 97 2.56 17.50 0.97
CA LEU A 97 1.65 17.44 2.10
C LEU A 97 2.02 18.47 3.18
N ASN A 98 1.04 19.27 3.58
CA ASN A 98 1.12 20.12 4.75
C ASN A 98 0.21 19.61 5.87
N LEU A 99 0.76 18.85 6.81
CA LEU A 99 0.00 18.30 7.93
C LEU A 99 -0.08 19.32 9.05
N SER A 100 -1.29 19.52 9.58
CA SER A 100 -1.44 20.12 10.91
C SER A 100 -1.01 19.13 12.01
N ASP A 101 -0.61 19.66 13.17
CA ASP A 101 -0.25 18.83 14.34
C ASP A 101 -1.42 17.92 14.78
N ASP A 102 -2.65 18.42 14.66
CA ASP A 102 -3.87 17.67 14.96
C ASP A 102 -4.06 16.47 14.01
N GLU A 103 -3.83 16.65 12.71
CA GLU A 103 -3.92 15.57 11.73
C GLU A 103 -2.82 14.53 11.92
N LEU A 104 -1.59 14.98 12.17
CA LEU A 104 -0.47 14.09 12.49
C LEU A 104 -0.79 13.26 13.75
N THR A 105 -1.27 13.92 14.80
CA THR A 105 -1.67 13.25 16.05
C THR A 105 -2.77 12.22 15.81
N LYS A 106 -3.80 12.55 15.03
CA LYS A 106 -4.87 11.60 14.68
C LYS A 106 -4.34 10.40 13.89
N ALA A 107 -3.41 10.60 12.96
CA ALA A 107 -2.79 9.50 12.22
C ALA A 107 -1.97 8.57 13.14
N ILE A 108 -1.22 9.15 14.08
CA ILE A 108 -0.45 8.40 15.09
C ILE A 108 -1.41 7.61 16.00
N ILE A 109 -2.46 8.24 16.54
CA ILE A 109 -3.47 7.56 17.38
C ILE A 109 -4.13 6.40 16.62
N GLY A 110 -4.51 6.62 15.36
CA GLY A 110 -5.11 5.58 14.52
C GLY A 110 -4.15 4.40 14.29
N THR A 111 -2.84 4.67 14.26
CA THR A 111 -1.82 3.63 14.13
C THR A 111 -1.59 2.88 15.44
N ILE A 112 -1.52 3.58 16.57
CA ILE A 112 -1.43 2.97 17.90
C ILE A 112 -2.66 2.10 18.18
N SER A 113 -3.84 2.54 17.75
CA SER A 113 -5.08 1.77 17.90
C SER A 113 -5.04 0.45 17.12
N ASP A 114 -4.39 0.41 15.95
CA ASP A 114 -4.17 -0.84 15.20
C ASP A 114 -3.16 -1.75 15.93
N LEU A 115 -2.11 -1.19 16.55
CA LEU A 115 -1.09 -1.94 17.28
C LEU A 115 -1.61 -2.51 18.62
N ASP A 116 -2.47 -1.76 19.30
CA ASP A 116 -3.00 -2.07 20.63
C ASP A 116 -4.44 -2.62 20.56
N GLY A 117 -4.85 -3.14 19.40
CA GLY A 117 -6.16 -3.72 19.19
C GLY A 117 -6.52 -4.74 20.28
N TYR A 118 -7.77 -4.71 20.73
CA TYR A 118 -8.22 -5.59 21.81
C TYR A 118 -8.08 -7.07 21.42
N GLN A 119 -7.57 -7.88 22.34
CA GLN A 119 -7.37 -9.32 22.15
C GLN A 119 -7.87 -10.11 23.36
N LEU A 120 -8.61 -11.18 23.08
CA LEU A 120 -8.94 -12.22 24.05
C LEU A 120 -7.69 -13.05 24.42
N PRO A 121 -7.70 -13.82 25.52
CA PRO A 121 -6.51 -14.55 25.98
C PRO A 121 -5.88 -15.48 24.94
N ASP A 122 -6.70 -16.18 24.16
CA ASP A 122 -6.28 -17.05 23.06
C ASP A 122 -5.60 -16.25 21.93
N ALA A 123 -6.17 -15.10 21.54
CA ALA A 123 -5.61 -14.21 20.54
C ALA A 123 -4.26 -13.58 21.00
N LYS A 124 -4.12 -13.28 22.29
CA LYS A 124 -2.85 -12.84 22.88
C LYS A 124 -1.79 -13.93 22.79
N GLY A 125 -2.15 -15.18 23.16
CA GLY A 125 -1.29 -16.35 23.05
C GLY A 125 -0.82 -16.59 21.61
N TYR A 126 -1.75 -16.54 20.65
CA TYR A 126 -1.42 -16.67 19.23
C TYR A 126 -0.48 -15.56 18.73
N SER A 127 -0.73 -14.31 19.12
CA SER A 127 0.15 -13.19 18.74
C SER A 127 1.55 -13.32 19.31
N ALA A 128 1.67 -13.78 20.57
CA ALA A 128 2.97 -14.07 21.18
C ALA A 128 3.69 -15.22 20.45
N PHE A 129 2.97 -16.27 20.07
CA PHE A 129 3.53 -17.39 19.30
C PHE A 129 4.04 -16.96 17.92
N VAL A 130 3.26 -16.16 17.18
CA VAL A 130 3.70 -15.63 15.87
C VAL A 130 4.94 -14.74 16.01
N ARG A 131 4.99 -13.87 17.03
CA ARG A 131 6.18 -13.05 17.33
C ARG A 131 7.41 -13.90 17.62
N HIS A 132 7.25 -14.97 18.40
CA HIS A 132 8.33 -15.92 18.68
C HIS A 132 8.84 -16.60 17.39
N LEU A 133 7.94 -17.11 16.54
CA LEU A 133 8.31 -17.75 15.28
C LEU A 133 9.01 -16.79 14.29
N THR A 134 8.68 -15.51 14.35
CA THR A 134 9.22 -14.48 13.45
C THR A 134 10.40 -13.72 14.04
N GLY A 135 10.84 -14.08 15.25
CA GLY A 135 11.97 -13.45 15.93
C GLY A 135 11.73 -11.99 16.37
N ILE A 136 10.47 -11.56 16.48
CA ILE A 136 10.12 -10.21 16.92
C ILE A 136 10.25 -10.14 18.45
N THR A 137 11.29 -9.45 18.91
CA THR A 137 11.57 -9.22 20.34
C THR A 137 10.73 -8.09 20.92
N ASP A 138 10.65 -8.01 22.26
CA ASP A 138 9.97 -6.89 22.92
C ASP A 138 10.72 -5.57 22.69
N GLU A 139 12.05 -5.60 22.56
CA GLU A 139 12.87 -4.46 22.17
C GLU A 139 12.50 -3.96 20.77
N ASN A 140 12.32 -4.87 19.79
CA ASN A 140 11.86 -4.48 18.46
C ASN A 140 10.46 -3.85 18.48
N ARG A 141 9.57 -4.37 19.34
CA ARG A 141 8.21 -3.84 19.49
C ARG A 141 8.22 -2.46 20.12
N GLN A 142 9.04 -2.26 21.15
CA GLN A 142 9.18 -0.97 21.81
C GLN A 142 9.78 0.06 20.86
N GLN A 143 10.85 -0.30 20.14
CA GLN A 143 11.44 0.56 19.11
C GLN A 143 10.40 0.97 18.07
N LEU A 144 9.64 0.02 17.51
CA LEU A 144 8.57 0.33 16.54
C LEU A 144 7.55 1.32 17.13
N ARG A 145 7.16 1.15 18.40
CA ARG A 145 6.21 2.04 19.06
C ARG A 145 6.78 3.45 19.21
N ASP A 146 8.04 3.57 19.62
CA ASP A 146 8.72 4.85 19.78
C ASP A 146 8.86 5.57 18.43
N GLU A 147 9.19 4.84 17.35
CA GLU A 147 9.24 5.37 15.98
C GLU A 147 7.87 5.85 15.48
N VAL A 148 6.78 5.13 15.80
CA VAL A 148 5.40 5.53 15.48
C VAL A 148 5.03 6.81 16.22
N LEU A 149 5.29 6.89 17.53
CA LEU A 149 4.99 8.06 18.35
C LEU A 149 5.86 9.27 17.97
N GLY A 150 7.10 9.03 17.54
CA GLY A 150 8.05 10.05 17.07
C GLY A 150 7.89 10.44 15.61
N THR A 151 6.81 10.03 14.94
CA THR A 151 6.58 10.38 13.53
C THR A 151 6.36 11.88 13.37
N THR A 152 6.95 12.46 12.32
CA THR A 152 6.89 13.89 11.99
C THR A 152 6.58 14.10 10.52
N GLN A 153 6.23 15.32 10.13
CA GLN A 153 6.00 15.68 8.72
C GLN A 153 7.20 15.37 7.80
N THR A 154 8.42 15.50 8.32
CA THR A 154 9.64 15.17 7.56
C THR A 154 9.65 13.71 7.12
N HIS A 155 9.13 12.79 7.95
CA HIS A 155 9.03 11.38 7.59
C HIS A 155 8.06 11.15 6.42
N PHE A 156 6.94 11.88 6.36
CA PHE A 156 6.00 11.80 5.23
C PHE A 156 6.67 12.24 3.93
N ARG A 157 7.37 13.38 3.96
CA ARG A 157 8.07 13.91 2.79
C ARG A 157 9.22 13.00 2.35
N ALA A 158 10.01 12.48 3.28
CA ALA A 158 11.09 11.55 2.96
C ALA A 158 10.56 10.23 2.37
N PHE A 159 9.41 9.76 2.83
CA PHE A 159 8.79 8.55 2.29
C PHE A 159 8.27 8.73 0.86
N ALA A 160 8.07 9.97 0.39
CA ALA A 160 7.77 10.22 -1.02
C ALA A 160 8.86 9.69 -1.95
N ASP A 161 10.13 9.83 -1.58
CA ASP A 161 11.26 9.38 -2.39
C ASP A 161 11.32 7.84 -2.44
N VAL A 162 10.95 7.17 -1.34
CA VAL A 162 10.78 5.71 -1.29
C VAL A 162 9.69 5.26 -2.25
N LEU A 163 8.57 5.99 -2.31
CA LEU A 163 7.47 5.70 -3.22
C LEU A 163 7.80 6.02 -4.68
N ASP A 164 8.69 6.98 -4.96
CA ASP A 164 9.19 7.21 -6.31
C ASP A 164 10.00 6.01 -6.84
N GLU A 165 10.81 5.37 -5.99
CA GLU A 165 11.49 4.12 -6.37
C GLU A 165 10.48 2.98 -6.56
N LEU A 166 9.44 2.90 -5.73
CA LEU A 166 8.33 1.97 -5.97
C LEU A 166 7.63 2.25 -7.30
N ASN A 167 7.45 3.51 -7.70
CA ASN A 167 6.81 3.83 -8.96
C ASN A 167 7.58 3.28 -10.16
N ARG A 168 8.92 3.32 -10.10
CA ARG A 168 9.84 2.83 -11.14
C ARG A 168 9.97 1.31 -11.18
N HIS A 169 9.94 0.66 -10.01
CA HIS A 169 10.24 -0.78 -9.87
C HIS A 169 9.03 -1.63 -9.50
N GLY A 170 7.87 -0.99 -9.27
CA GLY A 170 6.64 -1.61 -8.85
C GLY A 170 6.07 -2.52 -9.91
N GLN A 171 5.72 -3.74 -9.52
CA GLN A 171 4.99 -4.67 -10.36
C GLN A 171 3.50 -4.38 -10.27
N VAL A 172 2.80 -4.61 -11.37
CA VAL A 172 1.35 -4.39 -11.49
C VAL A 172 0.73 -5.73 -11.81
N VAL A 173 -0.31 -6.07 -11.07
CA VAL A 173 -1.12 -7.26 -11.32
C VAL A 173 -2.58 -6.84 -11.28
N VAL A 174 -3.31 -7.17 -12.34
CA VAL A 174 -4.72 -6.82 -12.47
C VAL A 174 -5.53 -8.08 -12.64
N LEU A 175 -6.61 -8.22 -11.89
CA LEU A 175 -7.69 -9.16 -12.19
C LEU A 175 -8.91 -8.35 -12.65
N GLY A 176 -9.40 -8.56 -13.86
CA GLY A 176 -10.45 -7.68 -14.38
C GLY A 176 -11.00 -8.06 -15.75
N SER A 177 -11.72 -7.13 -16.36
CA SER A 177 -12.34 -7.38 -17.66
C SER A 177 -11.29 -7.43 -18.77
N ALA A 178 -11.49 -8.33 -19.74
CA ALA A 178 -10.61 -8.43 -20.91
C ALA A 178 -10.56 -7.11 -21.71
N GLU A 179 -11.69 -6.39 -21.77
CA GLU A 179 -11.79 -5.08 -22.41
C GLU A 179 -10.89 -4.04 -21.74
N LYS A 180 -10.96 -3.90 -20.41
CA LYS A 180 -10.18 -2.89 -19.68
C LYS A 180 -8.68 -3.21 -19.70
N ILE A 181 -8.32 -4.49 -19.60
CA ILE A 181 -6.92 -4.94 -19.69
C ILE A 181 -6.38 -4.74 -21.12
N GLY A 182 -7.16 -5.08 -22.14
CA GLY A 182 -6.79 -4.85 -23.55
C GLY A 182 -6.56 -3.37 -23.85
N LYS A 183 -7.50 -2.51 -23.44
CA LYS A 183 -7.37 -1.06 -23.58
C LYS A 183 -6.15 -0.50 -22.84
N ALA A 184 -5.87 -0.99 -21.63
CA ALA A 184 -4.69 -0.58 -20.88
C ALA A 184 -3.39 -0.96 -21.60
N ASN A 185 -3.35 -2.13 -22.24
CA ASN A 185 -2.22 -2.52 -23.08
C ASN A 185 -2.07 -1.60 -24.28
N GLU A 186 -3.13 -1.31 -25.03
CA GLU A 186 -3.09 -0.37 -26.16
C GLU A 186 -2.48 0.98 -25.78
N GLU A 187 -2.91 1.55 -24.65
CA GLU A 187 -2.41 2.84 -24.14
C GLU A 187 -0.95 2.79 -23.63
N LYS A 188 -0.46 1.61 -23.21
CA LYS A 188 0.89 1.42 -22.63
C LYS A 188 1.88 0.72 -23.57
N GLY A 189 1.57 0.59 -24.86
CA GLY A 189 2.50 0.04 -25.87
C GLY A 189 2.27 -1.41 -26.29
N GLY A 190 1.06 -1.94 -26.09
CA GLY A 190 0.54 -3.21 -26.62
C GLY A 190 0.81 -4.45 -25.77
N ASN A 191 1.92 -4.51 -25.03
CA ASN A 191 2.33 -5.68 -24.26
C ASN A 191 2.78 -5.36 -22.83
N TRP A 192 2.24 -4.28 -22.25
CA TRP A 192 2.58 -3.86 -20.89
C TRP A 192 2.18 -4.90 -19.84
N LEU A 193 0.97 -5.45 -19.92
CA LEU A 193 0.48 -6.59 -19.13
C LEU A 193 0.56 -7.88 -19.95
N GLU A 194 1.19 -8.90 -19.39
CA GLU A 194 1.08 -10.28 -19.85
C GLU A 194 -0.32 -10.82 -19.52
N ILE A 195 -1.13 -11.04 -20.56
CA ILE A 195 -2.53 -11.44 -20.40
C ILE A 195 -2.63 -12.94 -20.12
N LYS A 196 -3.27 -13.29 -19.01
CA LYS A 196 -3.55 -14.68 -18.59
C LYS A 196 -5.05 -14.89 -18.45
N LYS A 197 -5.60 -15.88 -19.13
CA LYS A 197 -7.02 -16.27 -18.97
C LYS A 197 -7.15 -17.17 -17.75
N VAL A 198 -7.99 -16.77 -16.79
CA VAL A 198 -8.24 -17.56 -15.56
C VAL A 198 -9.44 -18.49 -15.73
N LEU A 199 -10.34 -18.16 -16.67
CA LEU A 199 -11.53 -18.93 -17.05
C LEU A 199 -11.70 -18.89 -18.57
#